data_AF-A0AAU9CM14-F1
#
_entry.id   AF-A0AAU9CM14-F1
#
_cell.length_a   1.000
_cell.length_b   1.000
_cell.length_c   1.000
_cell.angle_alpha   90.00
_cell.angle_beta   90.00
_cell.angle_gamma   90.00
#
_symmetry.space_group_name_H-M   'P 1'
#
loop_
_entity.id
_entity.type
_entity.pdbx_description
1 polymer ?
#
loop_
_entity_poly.entity_id
_entity_poly.type
_entity_poly.pdbx_seq_one_letter_code
_entity_poly.pdbx_strand_id
1 'polypeptide(L)'
;MSDNNNWRDRIKEIGKEGYEIEEMVRLGFLTISQEELERIAEREKAYRKLGARSREIEKALEGLEDITPYIKVIREERIERVRKQREIRKVEKAKAEAERKKAVEAKLRSTPTYLGDEISKGIHYGEYDEDRCLENGMPGIRDLDELAEKSGIGAKRWQWLAYHKKVSQIDHYTRFTIPKKSGGKREISSPKSKLREAQEWIKDNVLASAVPHAAAVAYRPGMSVAYNAILHMGSKLVIRMDLKDFFPSVKFPRVKGVFRSSGYSEALATVFASVCTDAFRVKTKMGDKEYYVALGEKALPQGACTSPALTNVLCRKLDKRIANYTKKHGIVYTRYADDLVFSSKTGNVNLKSFFAWIRRIIKEEGFVLNEEKTSVMRPHQRQTVTGVVVNEGGHIRISRRDVRKFRAFVHRLSVLNDEIVAKEIGKNPYSYMSGYMSFVRMVNPMQADKLQAYIDKLHPQLAEA
;
A
#
# COMPACT_ATOMS: atom_id res chain seq x y z
N MET A 1 -39.16 38.76 -119.87
CA MET A 1 -39.16 39.97 -119.03
C MET A 1 -38.46 39.65 -117.72
N SER A 2 -37.26 40.23 -117.55
CA SER A 2 -36.43 40.40 -116.34
C SER A 2 -36.42 39.33 -115.23
N ASP A 3 -35.28 38.62 -115.13
CA ASP A 3 -34.88 37.84 -113.95
C ASP A 3 -34.80 38.70 -112.68
N ASN A 4 -35.44 38.22 -111.61
CA ASN A 4 -35.51 38.86 -110.30
C ASN A 4 -34.22 38.59 -109.50
N ASN A 5 -33.15 39.32 -109.79
CA ASN A 5 -31.82 39.10 -109.20
C ASN A 5 -31.63 39.68 -107.79
N ASN A 6 -32.70 39.86 -106.99
CA ASN A 6 -32.60 40.51 -105.67
C ASN A 6 -33.33 39.78 -104.52
N TRP A 7 -33.70 38.51 -104.70
CA TRP A 7 -34.47 37.76 -103.70
C TRP A 7 -33.69 37.46 -102.40
N ARG A 8 -32.37 37.25 -102.49
CA ARG A 8 -31.54 36.94 -101.31
C ARG A 8 -31.39 38.13 -100.37
N ASP A 9 -31.26 39.33 -100.91
CA ASP A 9 -31.16 40.54 -100.09
C ASP A 9 -32.53 40.91 -99.51
N ARG A 10 -33.62 40.58 -100.20
CA ARG A 10 -34.96 40.71 -99.63
C ARG A 10 -35.22 39.71 -98.49
N ILE A 11 -34.79 38.45 -98.59
CA ILE A 11 -34.83 37.49 -97.47
C ILE A 11 -33.98 37.96 -96.27
N LYS A 12 -32.84 38.60 -96.52
CA LYS A 12 -32.05 39.21 -95.43
C LYS A 12 -32.83 40.33 -94.75
N GLU A 13 -33.58 41.11 -95.52
CA GLU A 13 -34.33 42.26 -95.03
C GLU A 13 -35.60 41.85 -94.27
N ILE A 14 -36.50 41.07 -94.86
CA ILE A 14 -37.83 40.79 -94.30
C ILE A 14 -38.01 39.40 -93.70
N GLY A 15 -36.99 38.54 -93.77
CA GLY A 15 -37.07 37.15 -93.30
C GLY A 15 -37.47 36.18 -94.41
N LYS A 16 -37.24 34.89 -94.18
CA LYS A 16 -37.53 33.84 -95.18
C LYS A 16 -39.04 33.64 -95.32
N GLU A 17 -39.75 33.53 -94.20
CA GLU A 17 -41.21 33.41 -94.18
C GLU A 17 -41.88 34.71 -94.65
N GLY A 18 -41.38 35.87 -94.23
CA GLY A 18 -41.85 37.17 -94.75
C GLY A 18 -41.72 37.30 -96.28
N TYR A 19 -40.61 36.84 -96.85
CA TYR A 19 -40.40 36.82 -98.30
C TYR A 19 -41.27 35.78 -99.02
N GLU A 20 -41.47 34.59 -98.43
CA GLU A 20 -42.37 33.57 -98.96
C GLU A 20 -43.81 34.11 -99.04
N ILE A 21 -44.28 34.84 -98.03
CA ILE A 21 -45.61 35.46 -98.01
C ILE A 21 -45.71 36.60 -99.04
N GLU A 22 -44.68 37.45 -99.20
CA GLU A 22 -44.62 38.52 -100.21
C GLU A 22 -44.69 37.95 -101.65
N GLU A 23 -43.99 36.85 -101.93
CA GLU A 23 -44.06 36.17 -103.24
C GLU A 23 -45.40 35.43 -103.45
N MET A 24 -46.00 34.83 -102.42
CA MET A 24 -47.32 34.21 -102.53
C MET A 24 -48.43 35.23 -102.84
N VAL A 25 -48.33 36.45 -102.31
CA VAL A 25 -49.25 37.55 -102.65
C VAL A 25 -49.02 38.04 -104.08
N ARG A 26 -47.76 38.20 -104.51
CA ARG A 26 -47.40 38.60 -105.89
C ARG A 26 -47.89 37.59 -106.94
N LEU A 27 -47.80 36.30 -106.66
CA LEU A 27 -48.23 35.22 -107.54
C LEU A 27 -49.74 34.97 -107.50
N GLY A 28 -50.50 35.72 -106.68
CA GLY A 28 -51.95 35.66 -106.60
C GLY A 28 -52.52 34.50 -105.77
N PHE A 29 -51.68 33.80 -105.00
CA PHE A 29 -52.12 32.70 -104.14
C PHE A 29 -52.73 33.18 -102.80
N LEU A 30 -52.49 34.44 -102.43
CA LEU A 30 -52.97 35.05 -101.19
C LEU A 30 -53.45 36.49 -101.48
N THR A 31 -54.68 36.83 -101.07
CA THR A 31 -55.25 38.18 -101.16
C THR A 31 -55.19 38.86 -99.80
N ILE A 32 -54.03 39.45 -99.49
CA ILE A 32 -53.78 40.21 -98.27
C ILE A 32 -53.55 41.68 -98.65
N SER A 33 -54.02 42.62 -97.81
CA SER A 33 -53.79 44.05 -98.04
C SER A 33 -52.31 44.42 -97.89
N GLN A 34 -51.87 45.47 -98.59
CA GLN A 34 -50.46 45.89 -98.58
C GLN A 34 -50.00 46.33 -97.17
N GLU A 35 -50.92 46.88 -96.37
CA GLU A 35 -50.69 47.24 -94.95
C GLU A 35 -50.51 46.01 -94.04
N GLU A 36 -51.22 44.92 -94.29
CA GLU A 36 -51.06 43.67 -93.52
C GLU A 36 -49.75 42.96 -93.85
N LEU A 37 -49.29 43.04 -95.09
CA LEU A 37 -48.01 42.48 -95.52
C LEU A 37 -46.83 43.18 -94.82
N GLU A 38 -46.87 44.51 -94.73
CA GLU A 38 -45.86 45.31 -94.03
C GLU A 38 -45.86 45.00 -92.53
N ARG A 39 -47.03 44.84 -91.89
CA ARG A 39 -47.14 44.43 -90.49
C ARG A 39 -46.53 43.06 -90.21
N ILE A 40 -46.72 42.09 -91.10
CA ILE A 40 -46.13 40.75 -90.97
C ILE A 40 -44.61 40.82 -91.11
N ALA A 41 -44.10 41.58 -92.08
CA ALA A 41 -42.66 41.78 -92.28
C ALA A 41 -41.99 42.52 -91.10
N GLU A 42 -42.66 43.52 -90.51
CA GLU A 42 -42.19 44.19 -89.29
C GLU A 42 -42.16 43.25 -88.08
N ARG A 43 -43.18 42.40 -87.95
CA ARG A 43 -43.26 41.39 -86.88
C ARG A 43 -42.14 40.37 -86.98
N GLU A 44 -41.85 39.85 -88.18
CA GLU A 44 -40.72 38.96 -88.47
C GLU A 44 -39.37 39.62 -88.11
N LYS A 45 -39.16 40.88 -88.53
CA LYS A 45 -37.97 41.67 -88.16
C LYS A 45 -37.82 41.79 -86.64
N ALA A 46 -38.90 42.01 -85.90
CA ALA A 46 -38.89 42.11 -84.44
C ALA A 46 -38.54 40.77 -83.77
N TYR A 47 -39.12 39.65 -84.22
CA TYR A 47 -38.80 38.31 -83.72
C TYR A 47 -37.32 37.95 -83.94
N ARG A 48 -36.75 38.32 -85.09
CA ARG A 48 -35.34 38.07 -85.39
C ARG A 48 -34.39 38.85 -84.47
N LYS A 49 -34.73 40.12 -84.17
CA LYS A 49 -33.99 40.93 -83.18
C LYS A 49 -34.07 40.33 -81.78
N LEU A 50 -35.24 39.87 -81.36
CA LEU A 50 -35.42 39.20 -80.07
C LEU A 50 -34.63 37.88 -80.00
N GLY A 51 -34.63 37.06 -81.05
CA GLY A 51 -33.85 35.83 -81.12
C GLY A 51 -32.32 36.03 -81.18
N ALA A 52 -31.85 37.16 -81.71
CA ALA A 52 -30.43 37.54 -81.62
C ALA A 52 -30.05 37.93 -80.17
N ARG A 53 -30.90 38.71 -79.52
CA ARG A 53 -30.70 39.14 -78.13
C ARG A 53 -30.77 37.97 -77.13
N SER A 54 -31.65 37.00 -77.36
CA SER A 54 -31.72 35.77 -76.57
C SER A 54 -30.42 34.96 -76.66
N ARG A 55 -29.83 34.85 -77.85
CA ARG A 55 -28.55 34.15 -78.05
C ARG A 55 -27.37 34.88 -77.42
N GLU A 56 -27.36 36.21 -77.42
CA GLU A 56 -26.35 36.99 -76.68
C GLU A 56 -26.46 36.78 -75.17
N ILE A 57 -27.69 36.72 -74.64
CA ILE A 57 -27.94 36.47 -73.22
C ILE A 57 -27.53 35.05 -72.83
N GLU A 58 -27.87 34.03 -73.62
CA GLU A 58 -27.44 32.63 -73.40
C GLU A 58 -25.92 32.50 -73.40
N LYS A 59 -25.23 33.16 -74.34
CA LYS A 59 -23.77 33.15 -74.44
C LYS A 59 -23.08 33.88 -73.27
N ALA A 60 -23.75 34.88 -72.69
CA ALA A 60 -23.27 35.55 -71.48
C ALA A 60 -23.51 34.71 -70.21
N LEU A 61 -24.50 33.80 -70.21
CA LEU A 61 -24.82 32.90 -69.11
C LEU A 61 -23.91 31.66 -69.05
N GLU A 62 -23.43 31.15 -70.18
CA GLU A 62 -22.52 29.98 -70.25
C GLU A 62 -21.23 30.13 -69.41
N GLY A 63 -20.79 31.37 -69.13
CA GLY A 63 -19.60 31.64 -68.29
C GLY A 63 -19.85 31.67 -66.78
N LEU A 64 -21.11 31.66 -66.33
CA LEU A 64 -21.49 31.86 -64.91
C LEU A 64 -21.92 30.56 -64.19
N GLU A 65 -21.99 29.43 -64.88
CA GLU A 65 -22.52 28.18 -64.33
C GLU A 65 -21.49 27.24 -63.66
N ASP A 66 -20.18 27.45 -63.82
CA ASP A 66 -19.19 26.58 -63.18
C ASP A 66 -18.80 27.04 -61.76
N ILE A 67 -19.61 26.61 -60.78
CA ILE A 67 -19.43 26.86 -59.34
C ILE A 67 -18.36 25.91 -58.74
N THR A 68 -17.93 24.90 -59.49
CA THR A 68 -17.01 23.82 -59.03
C THR A 68 -15.66 24.34 -58.50
N PRO A 69 -14.99 25.33 -59.14
CA PRO A 69 -13.75 25.90 -58.63
C PRO A 69 -13.92 26.60 -57.28
N TYR A 70 -15.05 27.30 -57.08
CA TYR A 70 -15.34 28.02 -55.84
C TYR A 70 -15.62 27.07 -54.67
N ILE A 71 -16.32 25.96 -54.91
CA ILE A 71 -16.54 24.91 -53.89
C ILE A 71 -15.22 24.29 -53.44
N LYS A 72 -14.25 24.12 -54.35
CA LYS A 72 -12.92 23.59 -54.03
C LYS A 72 -12.14 24.53 -53.11
N VAL A 73 -12.12 25.83 -53.40
CA VAL A 73 -11.48 26.85 -52.55
C VAL A 73 -12.11 26.90 -51.16
N ILE A 74 -13.45 26.92 -51.07
CA ILE A 74 -14.17 26.90 -49.78
C ILE A 74 -13.86 25.63 -48.97
N ARG A 75 -13.71 24.47 -49.63
CA ARG A 75 -13.34 23.21 -48.97
C ARG A 75 -11.90 23.26 -48.45
N GLU A 76 -10.95 23.79 -49.21
CA GLU A 76 -9.55 23.92 -48.80
C GLU A 76 -9.41 24.86 -47.58
N GLU A 77 -10.07 26.03 -47.62
CA GLU A 77 -10.09 26.97 -46.48
C GLU A 77 -10.73 26.36 -45.23
N ARG A 78 -11.81 25.57 -45.41
CA ARG A 78 -12.46 24.86 -44.30
C ARG A 78 -11.54 23.81 -43.69
N ILE A 79 -10.84 23.03 -44.52
CA ILE A 79 -9.88 22.01 -44.06
C ILE A 79 -8.75 22.67 -43.26
N GLU A 80 -8.21 23.79 -43.75
CA GLU A 80 -7.14 24.50 -43.09
C GLU A 80 -7.59 25.11 -41.74
N ARG A 81 -8.79 25.70 -41.71
CA ARG A 81 -9.40 26.22 -40.46
C ARG A 81 -9.59 25.13 -39.42
N VAL A 82 -10.12 23.96 -39.82
CA VAL A 82 -10.33 22.82 -38.93
C VAL A 82 -8.99 22.26 -38.44
N ARG A 83 -7.96 22.23 -39.29
CA ARG A 83 -6.61 21.78 -38.92
C ARG A 83 -5.98 22.72 -37.88
N LYS A 84 -6.06 24.04 -38.08
CA LYS A 84 -5.60 25.06 -37.12
C LYS A 84 -6.34 24.94 -35.78
N GLN A 85 -7.67 24.77 -35.80
CA GLN A 85 -8.46 24.56 -34.59
C GLN A 85 -8.11 23.25 -33.85
N ARG A 86 -7.79 22.17 -34.57
CA ARG A 86 -7.37 20.90 -33.95
C ARG A 86 -6.00 21.01 -33.27
N GLU A 87 -5.05 21.71 -33.90
CA GLU A 87 -3.74 22.00 -33.31
C GLU A 87 -3.89 22.83 -32.02
N ILE A 88 -4.70 23.91 -32.06
CA ILE A 88 -4.99 24.72 -30.87
C ILE A 88 -5.61 23.87 -29.75
N ARG A 89 -6.64 23.08 -30.04
CA ARG A 89 -7.28 22.19 -29.05
C ARG A 89 -6.33 21.14 -28.49
N LYS A 90 -5.40 20.63 -29.30
CA LYS A 90 -4.39 19.65 -28.85
C LYS A 90 -3.42 20.29 -27.86
N VAL A 91 -2.96 21.50 -28.14
CA VAL A 91 -2.09 22.28 -27.25
C VAL A 91 -2.83 22.66 -25.97
N GLU A 92 -4.06 23.16 -26.05
CA GLU A 92 -4.89 23.50 -24.89
C GLU A 92 -5.16 22.28 -24.01
N LYS A 93 -5.52 21.13 -24.60
CA LYS A 93 -5.74 19.88 -23.87
C LYS A 93 -4.47 19.40 -23.17
N ALA A 94 -3.32 19.45 -23.84
CA ALA A 94 -2.04 19.08 -23.24
C ALA A 94 -1.65 20.02 -22.08
N LYS A 95 -1.90 21.33 -22.23
CA LYS A 95 -1.66 22.33 -21.18
C LYS A 95 -2.58 22.12 -19.98
N ALA A 96 -3.88 21.91 -20.21
CA ALA A 96 -4.85 21.61 -19.17
C ALA A 96 -4.55 20.29 -18.43
N GLU A 97 -4.09 19.27 -19.14
CA GLU A 97 -3.67 18.00 -18.55
C GLU A 97 -2.41 18.16 -17.69
N ALA A 98 -1.43 18.95 -18.16
CA ALA A 98 -0.23 19.28 -17.39
C ALA A 98 -0.56 20.13 -16.14
N GLU A 99 -1.44 21.12 -16.25
CA GLU A 99 -1.92 21.92 -15.11
C GLU A 99 -2.70 21.06 -14.11
N ARG A 100 -3.58 20.18 -14.59
CA ARG A 100 -4.32 19.24 -13.73
C ARG A 100 -3.37 18.29 -13.02
N LYS A 101 -2.31 17.81 -13.70
CA LYS A 101 -1.27 16.95 -13.12
C LYS A 101 -0.47 17.71 -12.06
N LYS A 102 -0.03 18.94 -12.33
CA LYS A 102 0.64 19.83 -11.36
C LYS A 102 -0.27 20.17 -10.17
N ALA A 103 -1.55 20.45 -10.40
CA ALA A 103 -2.51 20.73 -9.34
C ALA A 103 -2.79 19.50 -8.47
N VAL A 104 -2.90 18.32 -9.06
CA VAL A 104 -3.01 17.04 -8.33
C VAL A 104 -1.73 16.75 -7.56
N GLU A 105 -0.55 17.01 -8.12
CA GLU A 105 0.75 16.84 -7.47
C GLU A 105 0.95 17.82 -6.31
N ALA A 106 0.60 19.10 -6.49
CA ALA A 106 0.56 20.09 -5.42
C ALA A 106 -0.47 19.73 -4.34
N LYS A 107 -1.64 19.22 -4.74
CA LYS A 107 -2.69 18.75 -3.83
C LYS A 107 -2.32 17.44 -3.13
N LEU A 108 -1.47 16.58 -3.71
CA LEU A 108 -0.92 15.38 -3.06
C LEU A 108 0.18 15.73 -2.06
N ARG A 109 0.93 16.82 -2.30
CA ARG A 109 1.82 17.43 -1.29
C ARG A 109 1.03 18.07 -0.14
N SER A 110 -0.14 18.64 -0.46
CA SER A 110 -0.99 19.40 0.49
C SER A 110 -2.25 18.65 0.98
N THR A 111 -2.44 17.38 0.62
CA THR A 111 -3.54 16.54 1.11
C THR A 111 -2.97 15.17 1.39
N PRO A 112 -3.13 14.65 2.62
CA PRO A 112 -2.71 13.29 2.91
C PRO A 112 -3.34 12.32 1.93
N THR A 113 -2.54 11.39 1.40
CA THR A 113 -3.05 10.39 0.48
C THR A 113 -4.21 9.65 1.14
N TYR A 114 -5.32 9.48 0.42
CA TYR A 114 -6.41 8.66 0.92
C TYR A 114 -5.91 7.21 1.07
N LEU A 115 -5.94 6.70 2.30
CA LEU A 115 -5.46 5.37 2.68
C LEU A 115 -6.61 4.40 3.03
N GLY A 116 -7.84 4.75 2.65
CA GLY A 116 -9.08 4.02 2.96
C GLY A 116 -9.92 4.71 4.03
N ASP A 117 -11.23 4.48 4.04
CA ASP A 117 -12.21 5.23 4.86
C ASP A 117 -11.90 5.23 6.36
N GLU A 118 -11.44 4.10 6.91
CA GLU A 118 -11.17 3.98 8.35
C GLU A 118 -9.82 4.57 8.76
N ILE A 119 -8.87 4.62 7.84
CA ILE A 119 -7.52 5.19 8.08
C ILE A 119 -7.50 6.69 7.80
N SER A 120 -8.28 7.13 6.82
CA SER A 120 -8.29 8.53 6.36
C SER A 120 -9.18 9.44 7.21
N LYS A 121 -10.03 8.87 8.07
CA LYS A 121 -10.80 9.63 9.06
C LYS A 121 -9.85 10.31 10.06
N GLY A 122 -9.77 11.63 9.99
CA GLY A 122 -9.00 12.47 10.91
C GLY A 122 -7.54 12.71 10.51
N ILE A 123 -7.15 12.47 9.25
CA ILE A 123 -5.84 12.95 8.79
C ILE A 123 -5.92 14.46 8.58
N HIS A 124 -5.29 15.20 9.50
CA HIS A 124 -5.11 16.64 9.42
C HIS A 124 -3.61 16.95 9.33
N TYR A 125 -3.24 18.17 9.01
CA TYR A 125 -1.86 18.61 9.17
C TYR A 125 -1.56 18.73 10.67
N GLY A 126 -0.96 17.68 11.24
CA GLY A 126 -0.18 17.82 12.47
C GLY A 126 1.21 18.36 12.10
N GLU A 127 1.72 19.28 12.90
CA GLU A 127 3.07 19.83 12.71
C GLU A 127 4.11 18.71 12.83
N TYR A 128 5.00 18.64 11.85
CA TYR A 128 6.24 17.86 11.93
C TYR A 128 7.20 18.57 12.87
N ASP A 129 7.81 17.81 13.77
CA ASP A 129 8.75 18.30 14.78
C ASP A 129 10.01 17.43 14.72
N GLU A 130 11.04 17.95 14.04
CA GLU A 130 12.30 17.25 13.83
C GLU A 130 13.07 17.04 15.13
N ASP A 131 13.12 18.06 15.99
CA ASP A 131 13.82 18.01 17.27
C ASP A 131 13.23 16.90 18.14
N ARG A 132 11.90 16.80 18.19
CA ARG A 132 11.22 15.72 18.92
C ARG A 132 11.52 14.34 18.36
N CYS A 133 11.68 14.20 17.03
CA CYS A 133 12.12 12.94 16.43
C CYS A 133 13.49 12.55 16.97
N LEU A 134 14.45 13.47 16.90
CA LEU A 134 15.82 13.25 17.35
C LEU A 134 15.90 12.96 18.86
N GLU A 135 15.16 13.70 19.69
CA GLU A 135 15.06 13.46 21.14
C GLU A 135 14.53 12.05 21.49
N ASN A 136 13.63 11.52 20.66
CA ASN A 136 13.10 10.17 20.83
C ASN A 136 13.95 9.08 20.16
N GLY A 137 15.09 9.45 19.57
CA GLY A 137 15.98 8.55 18.86
C GLY A 137 15.38 8.06 17.54
N MET A 138 14.53 8.86 16.89
CA MET A 138 13.99 8.57 15.56
C MET A 138 14.51 9.60 14.55
N PRO A 139 14.75 9.23 13.28
CA PRO A 139 15.26 10.17 12.29
C PRO A 139 14.19 11.21 11.92
N GLY A 140 14.62 12.44 11.68
CA GLY A 140 13.79 13.45 11.01
C GLY A 140 13.40 12.98 9.61
N ILE A 141 12.10 12.81 9.37
CA ILE A 141 11.52 12.54 8.05
C ILE A 141 10.25 13.37 7.98
N ARG A 142 10.27 14.38 7.12
CA ARG A 142 9.22 15.40 7.04
C ARG A 142 7.97 14.86 6.35
N ASP A 143 8.18 14.17 5.24
CA ASP A 143 7.11 13.79 4.32
C ASP A 143 7.38 12.45 3.62
N LEU A 144 6.44 12.07 2.75
CA LEU A 144 6.49 10.81 2.02
C LEU A 144 7.56 10.79 0.93
N ASP A 145 7.89 11.94 0.35
CA ASP A 145 8.91 12.04 -0.71
C ASP A 145 10.30 11.82 -0.10
N GLU A 146 10.57 12.44 1.04
CA GLU A 146 11.79 12.22 1.80
C GLU A 146 11.89 10.77 2.32
N LEU A 147 10.78 10.19 2.79
CA LEU A 147 10.72 8.76 3.13
C LEU A 147 11.12 7.90 1.93
N ALA A 148 10.60 8.22 0.73
CA ALA A 148 10.88 7.46 -0.47
C ALA A 148 12.35 7.55 -0.90
N GLU A 149 12.93 8.73 -0.80
CA GLU A 149 14.35 8.98 -1.08
C GLU A 149 15.25 8.19 -0.10
N LYS A 150 15.03 8.35 1.22
CA LYS A 150 15.83 7.70 2.26
C LYS A 150 15.69 6.17 2.26
N SER A 151 14.53 5.65 1.85
CA SER A 151 14.29 4.20 1.82
C SER A 151 14.66 3.51 0.52
N GLY A 152 14.83 4.25 -0.58
CA GLY A 152 14.91 3.68 -1.93
C GLY A 152 13.59 3.02 -2.39
N ILE A 153 12.52 3.12 -1.60
CA ILE A 153 11.19 2.60 -1.90
C ILE A 153 10.32 3.76 -2.38
N GLY A 154 9.94 3.78 -3.66
CA GLY A 154 9.18 4.90 -4.22
C GLY A 154 7.88 5.25 -3.47
N ALA A 155 7.52 6.53 -3.40
CA ALA A 155 6.37 7.04 -2.65
C ALA A 155 5.04 6.32 -2.99
N LYS A 156 4.80 6.01 -4.26
CA LYS A 156 3.61 5.23 -4.70
C LYS A 156 3.56 3.83 -4.09
N ARG A 157 4.72 3.20 -3.86
CA ARG A 157 4.82 1.88 -3.25
C ARG A 157 4.51 1.95 -1.75
N TRP A 158 4.99 2.98 -1.07
CA TRP A 158 4.58 3.28 0.33
C TRP A 158 3.08 3.49 0.45
N GLN A 159 2.49 4.32 -0.41
CA GLN A 159 1.03 4.53 -0.45
C GLN A 159 0.29 3.22 -0.70
N TRP A 160 0.72 2.42 -1.67
CA TRP A 160 0.11 1.13 -1.99
C TRP A 160 0.15 0.15 -0.79
N LEU A 161 1.27 0.08 -0.08
CA LEU A 161 1.42 -0.77 1.12
C LEU A 161 0.58 -0.26 2.30
N ALA A 162 0.45 1.06 2.45
CA ALA A 162 -0.33 1.67 3.52
C ALA A 162 -1.84 1.60 3.24
N TYR A 163 -2.25 1.50 1.97
CA TYR A 163 -3.65 1.55 1.56
C TYR A 163 -4.47 0.40 2.12
N HIS A 164 -5.50 0.72 2.91
CA HIS A 164 -6.38 -0.28 3.50
C HIS A 164 -7.72 -0.36 2.77
N LYS A 165 -7.93 -1.48 2.07
CA LYS A 165 -9.25 -1.88 1.54
C LYS A 165 -9.91 -2.88 2.46
N LYS A 166 -11.20 -2.67 2.78
CA LYS A 166 -12.03 -3.69 3.44
C LYS A 166 -12.10 -4.97 2.62
N VAL A 167 -12.30 -4.85 1.31
CA VAL A 167 -12.31 -5.98 0.37
C VAL A 167 -11.21 -5.77 -0.66
N SER A 168 -10.28 -6.73 -0.74
CA SER A 168 -9.11 -6.64 -1.64
C SER A 168 -8.84 -7.98 -2.31
N GLN A 169 -8.38 -7.97 -3.56
CA GLN A 169 -7.84 -9.17 -4.21
C GLN A 169 -6.39 -9.44 -3.80
N ILE A 170 -5.73 -8.45 -3.18
CA ILE A 170 -4.35 -8.52 -2.75
C ILE A 170 -4.30 -8.49 -1.22
N ASP A 171 -3.52 -9.42 -0.68
CA ASP A 171 -3.16 -9.47 0.72
C ASP A 171 -1.64 -9.41 0.87
N HIS A 172 -1.16 -8.62 1.84
CA HIS A 172 0.26 -8.37 2.05
C HIS A 172 0.90 -9.35 3.05
N TYR A 173 0.11 -10.24 3.65
CA TYR A 173 0.56 -11.24 4.59
C TYR A 173 0.31 -12.65 4.09
N THR A 174 1.11 -13.59 4.57
CA THR A 174 0.86 -15.03 4.53
C THR A 174 0.49 -15.47 5.93
N ARG A 175 -0.68 -16.10 6.08
CA ARG A 175 -1.21 -16.52 7.39
C ARG A 175 -1.08 -18.03 7.55
N PHE A 176 -0.58 -18.45 8.71
CA PHE A 176 -0.47 -19.86 9.09
C PHE A 176 -0.60 -20.01 10.61
N THR A 177 -0.81 -21.24 11.09
CA THR A 177 -0.96 -21.49 12.52
C THR A 177 0.17 -22.33 13.08
N ILE A 178 0.57 -22.03 14.31
CA ILE A 178 1.56 -22.80 15.08
C ILE A 178 0.88 -23.27 16.37
N PRO A 179 1.07 -24.52 16.83
CA PRO A 179 0.56 -24.97 18.10
C PRO A 179 1.16 -24.18 19.27
N LYS A 180 0.32 -23.74 20.22
CA LYS A 180 0.77 -23.13 21.48
C LYS A 180 1.26 -24.23 22.43
N LYS A 181 2.25 -23.92 23.26
CA LYS A 181 2.74 -24.83 24.33
C LYS A 181 1.65 -25.18 25.35
N SER A 182 0.70 -24.29 25.58
CA SER A 182 -0.43 -24.45 26.50
C SER A 182 -1.66 -25.13 25.88
N GLY A 183 -1.57 -25.59 24.62
CA GLY A 183 -2.72 -26.02 23.84
C GLY A 183 -3.35 -24.89 23.01
N GLY A 184 -4.05 -25.27 21.94
CA GLY A 184 -4.62 -24.35 20.96
C GLY A 184 -3.65 -23.91 19.85
N LYS A 185 -4.11 -23.00 18.99
CA LYS A 185 -3.37 -22.50 17.83
C LYS A 185 -2.98 -21.02 18.01
N ARG A 186 -1.80 -20.65 17.54
CA ARG A 186 -1.33 -19.27 17.40
C ARG A 186 -1.34 -18.94 15.92
N GLU A 187 -2.15 -17.97 15.54
CA GLU A 187 -2.11 -17.43 14.20
C GLU A 187 -0.88 -16.53 14.03
N ILE A 188 -0.14 -16.76 12.95
CA ILE A 188 1.02 -15.98 12.55
C ILE A 188 0.69 -15.33 11.21
N SER A 189 0.90 -14.03 11.13
CA SER A 189 0.79 -13.24 9.91
C SER A 189 2.20 -12.79 9.53
N SER A 190 2.81 -13.51 8.59
CA SER A 190 4.15 -13.22 8.08
C SER A 190 4.07 -12.26 6.89
N PRO A 191 4.75 -11.10 6.90
CA PRO A 191 4.71 -10.17 5.79
C PRO A 191 5.35 -10.77 4.54
N LYS A 192 4.69 -10.57 3.39
CA LYS A 192 5.24 -10.89 2.06
C LYS A 192 6.42 -9.96 1.74
N SER A 193 7.28 -10.38 0.81
CA SER A 193 8.55 -9.71 0.48
C SER A 193 8.44 -8.19 0.38
N LYS A 194 7.49 -7.67 -0.40
CA LYS A 194 7.36 -6.22 -0.62
C LYS A 194 7.03 -5.43 0.63
N LEU A 195 6.22 -5.99 1.54
CA LEU A 195 5.86 -5.37 2.80
C LEU A 195 6.96 -5.57 3.83
N ARG A 196 7.61 -6.74 3.83
CA ARG A 196 8.75 -7.07 4.68
C ARG A 196 9.88 -6.07 4.49
N GLU A 197 10.24 -5.76 3.26
CA GLU A 197 11.26 -4.76 2.91
C GLU A 197 10.97 -3.39 3.56
N ALA A 198 9.73 -2.91 3.43
CA ALA A 198 9.32 -1.65 4.06
C ALA A 198 9.32 -1.72 5.60
N GLN A 199 8.89 -2.84 6.18
CA GLN A 199 8.90 -3.04 7.63
C GLN A 199 10.32 -3.18 8.19
N GLU A 200 11.22 -3.88 7.51
CA GLU A 200 12.63 -3.99 7.87
C GLU A 200 13.29 -2.62 7.83
N TRP A 201 13.02 -1.84 6.78
CA TRP A 201 13.51 -0.47 6.70
C TRP A 201 13.04 0.40 7.88
N ILE A 202 11.74 0.35 8.23
CA ILE A 202 11.22 1.06 9.42
C ILE A 202 11.90 0.53 10.71
N LYS A 203 12.04 -0.78 10.84
CA LYS A 203 12.64 -1.40 12.03
C LYS A 203 14.08 -0.93 12.21
N ASP A 204 14.88 -0.94 11.15
CA ASP A 204 16.32 -0.67 11.19
C ASP A 204 16.64 0.84 11.19
N ASN A 205 15.85 1.68 10.50
CA ASN A 205 16.17 3.10 10.35
C ASN A 205 15.33 4.02 11.24
N VAL A 206 14.12 3.62 11.62
CA VAL A 206 13.21 4.44 12.44
C VAL A 206 13.16 3.95 13.88
N LEU A 207 13.00 2.64 14.09
CA LEU A 207 12.74 2.09 15.43
C LEU A 207 13.99 1.59 16.16
N ALA A 208 15.09 1.28 15.46
CA ALA A 208 16.28 0.71 16.08
C ALA A 208 16.94 1.65 17.09
N SER A 209 16.90 2.96 16.80
CA SER A 209 17.46 4.01 17.65
C SER A 209 16.49 4.49 18.74
N ALA A 210 15.22 4.07 18.68
CA ALA A 210 14.24 4.44 19.68
C ALA A 210 14.58 3.78 21.03
N VAL A 211 14.79 4.59 22.07
CA VAL A 211 15.26 4.10 23.37
C VAL A 211 14.09 3.54 24.20
N PRO A 212 14.00 2.21 24.43
CA PRO A 212 12.97 1.65 25.29
C PRO A 212 13.29 1.92 26.76
N HIS A 213 12.31 1.68 27.64
CA HIS A 213 12.56 1.73 29.08
C HIS A 213 13.58 0.66 29.49
N ALA A 214 14.45 0.96 30.47
CA ALA A 214 15.52 0.04 30.90
C ALA A 214 15.02 -1.34 31.36
N ALA A 215 13.81 -1.40 31.92
CA ALA A 215 13.15 -2.65 32.32
C ALA A 215 12.75 -3.56 31.15
N ALA A 216 12.62 -3.02 29.94
CA ALA A 216 12.33 -3.80 28.73
C ALA A 216 13.61 -4.47 28.23
N VAL A 217 13.66 -5.79 28.33
CA VAL A 217 14.85 -6.59 28.00
C VAL A 217 14.68 -7.42 26.73
N ALA A 218 13.45 -7.66 26.27
CA ALA A 218 13.22 -8.40 25.02
C ALA A 218 13.59 -7.59 23.78
N TYR A 219 14.04 -8.30 22.74
CA TYR A 219 14.27 -7.76 21.39
C TYR A 219 15.30 -6.63 21.33
N ARG A 220 16.28 -6.64 22.25
CA ARG A 220 17.35 -5.66 22.29
C ARG A 220 18.68 -6.34 21.96
N PRO A 221 19.55 -5.69 21.15
CA PRO A 221 20.90 -6.17 20.94
C PRO A 221 21.61 -6.41 22.28
N GLY A 222 22.33 -7.53 22.39
CA GLY A 222 23.07 -7.92 23.59
C GLY A 222 22.23 -8.42 24.77
N MET A 223 20.89 -8.33 24.71
CA MET A 223 20.01 -8.86 25.75
C MET A 223 19.58 -10.28 25.42
N SER A 224 19.44 -11.11 26.44
CA SER A 224 19.06 -12.52 26.27
C SER A 224 18.07 -12.98 27.34
N VAL A 225 17.49 -14.15 27.11
CA VAL A 225 16.69 -14.89 28.10
C VAL A 225 17.51 -15.14 29.37
N ALA A 226 18.81 -15.41 29.24
CA ALA A 226 19.72 -15.61 30.36
C ALA A 226 19.93 -14.31 31.15
N TYR A 227 20.18 -13.19 30.46
CA TYR A 227 20.30 -11.87 31.09
C TYR A 227 19.06 -11.52 31.93
N ASN A 228 17.87 -11.71 31.35
CA ASN A 228 16.61 -11.49 32.08
C ASN A 228 16.52 -12.36 33.35
N ALA A 229 16.86 -13.64 33.24
CA ALA A 229 16.81 -14.56 34.38
C ALA A 229 17.80 -14.19 35.50
N ILE A 230 19.01 -13.72 35.15
CA ILE A 230 20.05 -13.32 36.11
C ILE A 230 19.57 -12.21 37.03
N LEU A 231 18.82 -11.23 36.51
CA LEU A 231 18.30 -10.11 37.30
C LEU A 231 17.38 -10.56 38.45
N HIS A 232 16.77 -11.73 38.33
CA HIS A 232 15.86 -12.29 39.33
C HIS A 232 16.46 -13.44 40.15
N MET A 233 17.71 -13.83 39.88
CA MET A 233 18.39 -14.96 40.52
C MET A 233 18.41 -14.86 42.05
N GLY A 234 18.20 -15.97 42.76
CA GLY A 234 18.29 -16.02 44.23
C GLY A 234 17.24 -15.19 44.96
N SER A 235 16.10 -14.90 44.33
CA SER A 235 15.00 -14.17 44.97
C SER A 235 14.16 -15.08 45.86
N LYS A 236 13.73 -14.58 47.03
CA LYS A 236 12.82 -15.33 47.91
C LYS A 236 11.39 -15.38 47.36
N LEU A 237 11.04 -14.49 46.44
CA LEU A 237 9.75 -14.46 45.77
C LEU A 237 9.95 -14.06 44.30
N VAL A 238 9.32 -14.79 43.38
CA VAL A 238 9.24 -14.42 41.97
C VAL A 238 7.77 -14.46 41.56
N ILE A 239 7.28 -13.39 40.94
CA ILE A 239 5.93 -13.28 40.39
C ILE A 239 6.08 -13.08 38.89
N ARG A 240 5.38 -13.89 38.11
CA ARG A 240 5.30 -13.74 36.65
C ARG A 240 3.86 -13.46 36.25
N MET A 241 3.67 -12.50 35.37
CA MET A 241 2.40 -12.04 34.86
C MET A 241 2.50 -11.95 33.33
N ASP A 242 1.48 -12.41 32.59
CA ASP A 242 1.46 -12.43 31.12
C ASP A 242 0.37 -11.48 30.63
N LEU A 243 0.62 -10.71 29.57
CA LEU A 243 -0.39 -9.86 28.96
C LEU A 243 -1.20 -10.64 27.91
N LYS A 244 -2.52 -10.61 28.02
CA LYS A 244 -3.42 -11.31 27.09
C LYS A 244 -3.40 -10.64 25.72
N ASP A 245 -3.26 -11.45 24.67
CA ASP A 245 -3.29 -11.05 23.26
C ASP A 245 -2.45 -9.80 22.98
N PHE A 246 -1.21 -9.78 23.49
CA PHE A 246 -0.36 -8.59 23.53
C PHE A 246 -0.26 -7.83 22.20
N PHE A 247 0.21 -8.45 21.11
CA PHE A 247 0.29 -7.76 19.81
C PHE A 247 -1.10 -7.38 19.26
N PRO A 248 -2.08 -8.30 19.17
CA PRO A 248 -3.43 -7.95 18.69
C PRO A 248 -4.16 -6.88 19.52
N SER A 249 -3.79 -6.68 20.79
CA SER A 249 -4.35 -5.62 21.66
C SER A 249 -3.85 -4.22 21.29
N VAL A 250 -2.72 -4.11 20.60
CA VAL A 250 -2.16 -2.84 20.14
C VAL A 250 -2.77 -2.49 18.77
N LYS A 251 -3.84 -1.69 18.81
CA LYS A 251 -4.58 -1.24 17.61
C LYS A 251 -3.87 -0.10 16.87
N PHE A 252 -4.24 0.08 15.61
CA PHE A 252 -3.74 1.12 14.72
C PHE A 252 -3.65 2.51 15.34
N PRO A 253 -4.66 3.03 16.06
CA PRO A 253 -4.57 4.37 16.67
C PRO A 253 -3.40 4.51 17.67
N ARG A 254 -3.10 3.44 18.42
CA ARG A 254 -1.97 3.45 19.38
C ARG A 254 -0.63 3.45 18.64
N VAL A 255 -0.51 2.67 17.56
CA VAL A 255 0.70 2.64 16.73
C VAL A 255 0.92 4.01 16.06
N LYS A 256 -0.13 4.62 15.52
CA LYS A 256 -0.08 5.99 14.99
C LYS A 256 0.34 6.99 16.06
N GLY A 257 -0.20 6.85 17.27
CA GLY A 257 0.17 7.67 18.43
C GLY A 257 1.65 7.59 18.79
N VAL A 258 2.31 6.43 18.64
CA VAL A 258 3.76 6.29 18.85
C VAL A 258 4.52 7.19 17.89
N PHE A 259 4.25 7.09 16.58
CA PHE A 259 4.96 7.91 15.58
C PHE A 259 4.64 9.40 15.74
N ARG A 260 3.38 9.77 15.99
CA ARG A 260 3.00 11.17 16.23
C ARG A 260 3.67 11.77 17.46
N SER A 261 3.64 11.06 18.59
CA SER A 261 4.26 11.53 19.83
C SER A 261 5.78 11.61 19.72
N SER A 262 6.36 10.89 18.76
CA SER A 262 7.79 10.99 18.45
C SER A 262 8.13 12.18 17.55
N GLY A 263 7.18 12.93 16.97
CA GLY A 263 7.47 14.12 16.16
C GLY A 263 7.06 14.04 14.69
N TYR A 264 6.67 12.86 14.19
CA TYR A 264 6.22 12.72 12.81
C TYR A 264 4.86 13.39 12.56
N SER A 265 4.72 13.98 11.37
CA SER A 265 3.44 14.51 10.89
C SER A 265 2.35 13.43 10.90
N GLU A 266 1.09 13.86 11.04
CA GLU A 266 -0.07 12.95 11.04
C GLU A 266 -0.07 12.02 9.81
N ALA A 267 0.25 12.57 8.63
CA ALA A 267 0.26 11.84 7.38
C ALA A 267 1.31 10.72 7.40
N LEU A 268 2.54 11.04 7.80
CA LEU A 268 3.63 10.06 7.83
C LEU A 268 3.43 9.02 8.94
N ALA A 269 2.97 9.46 10.12
CA ALA A 269 2.61 8.57 11.22
C ALA A 269 1.49 7.59 10.81
N THR A 270 0.53 8.04 10.00
CA THR A 270 -0.54 7.20 9.44
C THR A 270 0.03 6.18 8.45
N VAL A 271 0.96 6.57 7.58
CA VAL A 271 1.64 5.64 6.65
C VAL A 271 2.41 4.58 7.44
N PHE A 272 3.26 4.97 8.39
CA PHE A 272 4.03 4.03 9.20
C PHE A 272 3.13 3.09 10.00
N ALA A 273 2.10 3.62 10.67
CA ALA A 273 1.16 2.80 11.42
C ALA A 273 0.39 1.82 10.51
N SER A 274 0.03 2.25 9.30
CA SER A 274 -0.68 1.41 8.33
C SER A 274 0.19 0.27 7.82
N VAL A 275 1.48 0.53 7.56
CA VAL A 275 2.45 -0.49 7.13
C VAL A 275 2.78 -1.47 8.26
N CYS A 276 2.81 -1.00 9.51
CA CYS A 276 3.17 -1.83 10.66
C CYS A 276 1.99 -2.62 11.27
N THR A 277 0.76 -2.38 10.80
CA THR A 277 -0.43 -3.06 11.32
C THR A 277 -1.17 -3.83 10.23
N ASP A 278 -1.89 -4.88 10.63
CA ASP A 278 -2.75 -5.66 9.75
C ASP A 278 -4.13 -5.84 10.38
N ALA A 279 -5.15 -5.96 9.53
CA ALA A 279 -6.48 -6.40 9.96
C ALA A 279 -6.60 -7.90 9.69
N PHE A 280 -7.25 -8.64 10.57
CA PHE A 280 -7.55 -10.04 10.30
C PHE A 280 -8.38 -10.13 9.02
N ARG A 281 -7.99 -10.99 8.08
CA ARG A 281 -8.68 -11.13 6.78
C ARG A 281 -9.08 -12.56 6.52
N VAL A 282 -10.33 -12.75 6.09
CA VAL A 282 -10.85 -14.04 5.63
C VAL A 282 -10.83 -14.08 4.11
N LYS A 283 -10.34 -15.21 3.58
CA LYS A 283 -10.34 -15.48 2.14
C LYS A 283 -11.73 -15.95 1.73
N THR A 284 -12.31 -15.32 0.72
CA THR A 284 -13.60 -15.67 0.13
C THR A 284 -13.51 -15.67 -1.39
N LYS A 285 -14.42 -16.37 -2.07
CA LYS A 285 -14.54 -16.37 -3.53
C LYS A 285 -15.85 -15.71 -3.93
N MET A 286 -15.79 -14.85 -4.94
CA MET A 286 -16.97 -14.25 -5.55
C MET A 286 -16.82 -14.35 -7.07
N GLY A 287 -17.61 -15.24 -7.68
CA GLY A 287 -17.34 -15.74 -9.04
C GLY A 287 -15.98 -16.44 -9.11
N ASP A 288 -15.24 -16.19 -10.18
CA ASP A 288 -13.90 -16.78 -10.40
C ASP A 288 -12.76 -16.06 -9.70
N LYS A 289 -13.06 -15.03 -8.90
CA LYS A 289 -12.06 -14.18 -8.25
C LYS A 289 -11.99 -14.42 -6.75
N GLU A 290 -10.77 -14.48 -6.24
CA GLU A 290 -10.49 -14.57 -4.81
C GLU A 290 -10.38 -13.18 -4.18
N TYR A 291 -11.00 -13.01 -3.02
CA TYR A 291 -11.00 -11.78 -2.25
C TYR A 291 -10.62 -12.04 -0.81
N TYR A 292 -10.07 -11.01 -0.18
CA TYR A 292 -9.69 -10.96 1.22
C TYR A 292 -10.50 -9.87 1.90
N VAL A 293 -11.39 -10.28 2.80
CA VAL A 293 -12.29 -9.39 3.53
C VAL A 293 -11.71 -9.13 4.92
N ALA A 294 -11.42 -7.87 5.23
CA ALA A 294 -10.96 -7.45 6.55
C ALA A 294 -12.10 -7.53 7.57
N LEU A 295 -11.84 -8.19 8.68
CA LEU A 295 -12.72 -8.35 9.81
C LEU A 295 -12.08 -7.64 11.02
N GLY A 296 -12.65 -6.49 11.36
CA GLY A 296 -12.21 -5.67 12.48
C GLY A 296 -11.05 -4.73 12.16
N GLU A 297 -10.60 -4.05 13.20
CA GLU A 297 -9.58 -3.01 13.12
C GLU A 297 -8.17 -3.57 12.92
N LYS A 298 -7.31 -2.76 12.30
CA LYS A 298 -5.88 -3.06 12.19
C LYS A 298 -5.20 -3.07 13.57
N ALA A 299 -4.33 -4.06 13.78
CA ALA A 299 -3.52 -4.21 15.00
C ALA A 299 -2.11 -4.70 14.66
N LEU A 300 -1.21 -4.74 15.64
CA LEU A 300 0.12 -5.32 15.42
C LEU A 300 0.00 -6.83 15.14
N PRO A 301 0.50 -7.32 13.99
CA PRO A 301 0.45 -8.73 13.66
C PRO A 301 1.56 -9.49 14.38
N GLN A 302 1.28 -10.77 14.67
CA GLN A 302 2.29 -11.72 15.13
C GLN A 302 3.08 -12.23 13.91
N GLY A 303 4.31 -11.76 13.73
CA GLY A 303 5.17 -12.17 12.61
C GLY A 303 5.77 -11.03 11.80
N ALA A 304 5.28 -9.79 11.98
CA ALA A 304 5.97 -8.60 11.46
C ALA A 304 7.21 -8.28 12.28
N CYS A 305 8.27 -7.84 11.60
CA CYS A 305 9.54 -7.49 12.23
C CYS A 305 9.50 -6.17 13.01
N THR A 306 8.52 -5.30 12.74
CA THR A 306 8.33 -4.03 13.45
C THR A 306 7.56 -4.17 14.77
N SER A 307 6.66 -5.14 14.89
CA SER A 307 5.82 -5.33 16.09
C SER A 307 6.63 -5.41 17.40
N PRO A 308 7.75 -6.16 17.48
CA PRO A 308 8.57 -6.21 18.69
C PRO A 308 9.14 -4.84 19.10
N ALA A 309 9.74 -4.10 18.18
CA ALA A 309 10.32 -2.79 18.45
C ALA A 309 9.24 -1.76 18.84
N LEU A 310 8.12 -1.75 18.11
CA LEU A 310 6.98 -0.86 18.41
C LEU A 310 6.41 -1.07 19.80
N THR A 311 6.24 -2.32 20.23
CA THR A 311 5.72 -2.60 21.59
C THR A 311 6.68 -2.14 22.69
N ASN A 312 7.99 -2.19 22.45
CA ASN A 312 8.99 -1.69 23.39
C ASN A 312 8.93 -0.16 23.56
N VAL A 313 8.74 0.60 22.48
CA VAL A 313 8.54 2.05 22.53
C VAL A 313 7.20 2.40 23.18
N LEU A 314 6.13 1.72 22.76
CA LEU A 314 4.77 1.95 23.24
C LEU A 314 4.62 1.68 24.75
N CYS A 315 5.30 0.66 25.27
CA CYS A 315 5.23 0.30 26.68
C CYS A 315 6.12 1.17 27.58
N ARG A 316 6.83 2.20 27.08
CA ARG A 316 7.70 3.06 27.91
C ARG A 316 6.96 3.64 29.12
N LYS A 317 5.71 4.10 28.93
CA LYS A 317 4.88 4.66 30.02
C LYS A 317 4.47 3.58 31.02
N LEU A 318 4.01 2.42 30.54
CA LEU A 318 3.70 1.25 31.37
C LEU A 318 4.90 0.86 32.24
N ASP A 319 6.06 0.68 31.60
CA ASP A 319 7.29 0.25 32.27
C ASP A 319 7.76 1.28 33.31
N LYS A 320 7.69 2.58 32.99
CA LYS A 320 8.05 3.66 33.91
C LYS A 320 7.16 3.64 35.16
N ARG A 321 5.85 3.48 34.99
CA ARG A 321 4.88 3.44 36.11
C ARG A 321 5.09 2.23 36.99
N ILE A 322 5.26 1.06 36.38
CA ILE A 322 5.53 -0.18 37.12
C ILE A 322 6.88 -0.09 37.83
N ALA A 323 7.95 0.33 37.16
CA ALA A 323 9.28 0.45 37.74
C ALA A 323 9.30 1.42 38.93
N ASN A 324 8.59 2.55 38.84
CA ASN A 324 8.48 3.50 39.95
C ASN A 324 7.76 2.89 41.16
N TYR A 325 6.70 2.11 40.93
CA TYR A 325 6.01 1.39 41.99
C TYR A 325 6.93 0.33 42.63
N THR A 326 7.54 -0.52 41.82
CA THR A 326 8.36 -1.65 42.32
C THR A 326 9.63 -1.18 43.02
N LYS A 327 10.27 -0.10 42.54
CA LYS A 327 11.44 0.52 43.19
C LYS A 327 11.14 0.95 44.62
N LYS A 328 9.97 1.56 44.88
CA LYS A 328 9.55 1.98 46.23
C LYS A 328 9.34 0.80 47.19
N HIS A 329 9.09 -0.39 46.67
CA HIS A 329 8.83 -1.60 47.45
C HIS A 329 10.01 -2.59 47.45
N GLY A 330 11.18 -2.20 46.93
CA GLY A 330 12.35 -3.09 46.85
C GLY A 330 12.12 -4.32 45.97
N ILE A 331 11.29 -4.17 44.92
CA ILE A 331 10.96 -5.23 43.97
C ILE A 331 11.73 -4.97 42.66
N VAL A 332 12.45 -5.97 42.18
CA VAL A 332 13.08 -5.97 40.85
C VAL A 332 12.02 -6.26 39.80
N TYR A 333 12.00 -5.48 38.73
CA TYR A 333 11.03 -5.62 37.65
C TYR A 333 11.73 -5.65 36.29
N THR A 334 11.32 -6.60 35.45
CA THR A 334 11.66 -6.64 34.02
C THR A 334 10.45 -7.00 33.18
N ARG A 335 10.49 -6.61 31.91
CA ARG A 335 9.54 -7.01 30.89
C ARG A 335 10.26 -7.68 29.72
N TYR A 336 9.86 -8.91 29.44
CA TYR A 336 10.29 -9.66 28.26
C TYR A 336 9.09 -9.84 27.32
N ALA A 337 8.93 -8.93 26.35
CA ALA A 337 7.77 -8.86 25.47
C ALA A 337 6.47 -8.67 26.28
N ASP A 338 5.59 -9.68 26.30
CA ASP A 338 4.33 -9.77 27.04
C ASP A 338 4.48 -10.33 28.45
N ASP A 339 5.63 -10.94 28.77
CA ASP A 339 5.94 -11.51 30.08
C ASP A 339 6.51 -10.42 31.02
N LEU A 340 5.80 -10.12 32.10
CA LEU A 340 6.20 -9.23 33.18
C LEU A 340 6.74 -10.07 34.35
N VAL A 341 7.94 -9.77 34.81
CA VAL A 341 8.59 -10.52 35.89
C VAL A 341 8.95 -9.58 37.02
N PHE A 342 8.59 -10.00 38.23
CA PHE A 342 8.82 -9.29 39.45
C PHE A 342 9.54 -10.21 40.43
N SER A 343 10.53 -9.71 41.16
CA SER A 343 11.15 -10.50 42.20
C SER A 343 11.56 -9.68 43.43
N SER A 344 11.56 -10.34 44.58
CA SER A 344 11.98 -9.76 45.85
C SER A 344 12.99 -10.67 46.55
N LYS A 345 14.12 -10.08 46.96
CA LYS A 345 15.16 -10.78 47.73
C LYS A 345 14.72 -11.07 49.16
N THR A 346 13.93 -10.18 49.75
CA THR A 346 13.39 -10.34 51.11
C THR A 346 12.18 -11.28 51.13
N GLY A 347 11.41 -11.33 50.05
CA GLY A 347 10.15 -12.07 49.95
C GLY A 347 8.97 -11.38 50.64
N ASN A 348 9.22 -10.26 51.33
CA ASN A 348 8.23 -9.49 52.06
C ASN A 348 7.49 -8.54 51.11
N VAL A 349 6.53 -9.08 50.36
CA VAL A 349 5.68 -8.31 49.46
C VAL A 349 4.23 -8.51 49.88
N ASN A 350 3.51 -7.41 50.12
CA ASN A 350 2.06 -7.45 50.28
C ASN A 350 1.40 -7.76 48.92
N LEU A 351 1.11 -9.04 48.69
CA LEU A 351 0.57 -9.52 47.41
C LEU A 351 -0.76 -8.88 47.05
N LYS A 352 -1.64 -8.62 48.02
CA LYS A 352 -2.95 -8.01 47.78
C LYS A 352 -2.79 -6.60 47.21
N SER A 353 -1.99 -5.77 47.87
CA SER A 353 -1.70 -4.40 47.41
C SER A 353 -0.92 -4.41 46.09
N PHE A 354 0.06 -5.30 45.95
CA PHE A 354 0.84 -5.48 44.72
C PHE A 354 -0.05 -5.75 43.51
N PHE A 355 -0.90 -6.78 43.58
CA PHE A 355 -1.76 -7.13 42.47
C PHE A 355 -2.79 -6.04 42.16
N ALA A 356 -3.34 -5.35 43.18
CA ALA A 356 -4.26 -4.24 42.97
C ALA A 356 -3.61 -3.10 42.17
N TRP A 357 -2.40 -2.68 42.55
CA TRP A 357 -1.68 -1.62 41.86
C TRP A 357 -1.22 -2.01 40.45
N ILE A 358 -0.64 -3.20 40.29
CA ILE A 358 -0.17 -3.65 38.97
C ILE A 358 -1.33 -3.84 37.99
N ARG A 359 -2.45 -4.47 38.42
CA ARG A 359 -3.65 -4.59 37.57
C ARG A 359 -4.19 -3.23 37.16
N ARG A 360 -4.24 -2.26 38.09
CA ARG A 360 -4.68 -0.90 37.80
C ARG A 360 -3.79 -0.24 36.74
N ILE A 361 -2.47 -0.31 36.91
CA ILE A 361 -1.52 0.27 35.94
C ILE A 361 -1.68 -0.41 34.57
N ILE A 362 -1.73 -1.74 34.50
CA ILE A 362 -1.90 -2.48 33.24
C ILE A 362 -3.21 -2.08 32.52
N LYS A 363 -4.32 -1.98 33.27
CA LYS A 363 -5.62 -1.60 32.72
C LYS A 363 -5.63 -0.16 32.19
N GLU A 364 -5.08 0.78 32.95
CA GLU A 364 -5.01 2.19 32.55
C GLU A 364 -4.10 2.42 31.33
N GLU A 365 -3.09 1.58 31.12
CA GLU A 365 -2.25 1.59 29.93
C GLU A 365 -2.85 0.77 28.76
N GLY A 366 -4.12 0.35 28.88
CA GLY A 366 -4.87 -0.28 27.79
C GLY A 366 -4.47 -1.73 27.50
N PHE A 367 -3.98 -2.46 28.50
CA PHE A 367 -3.67 -3.88 28.41
C PHE A 367 -4.55 -4.70 29.35
N VAL A 368 -4.60 -6.01 29.10
CA VAL A 368 -5.36 -6.97 29.91
C VAL A 368 -4.40 -8.01 30.47
N LEU A 369 -4.47 -8.24 31.77
CA LEU A 369 -3.70 -9.28 32.44
C LEU A 369 -4.29 -10.67 32.15
N ASN A 370 -3.42 -11.64 31.89
CA ASN A 370 -3.78 -13.04 31.83
C ASN A 370 -3.69 -13.68 33.23
N GLU A 371 -4.82 -13.72 33.93
CA GLU A 371 -4.89 -14.25 35.30
C GLU A 371 -4.51 -15.75 35.35
N GLU A 372 -4.91 -16.54 34.35
CA GLU A 372 -4.62 -17.99 34.31
C GLU A 372 -3.12 -18.30 34.19
N LYS A 373 -2.36 -17.43 33.52
CA LYS A 373 -0.91 -17.58 33.38
C LYS A 373 -0.11 -16.85 34.46
N THR A 374 -0.78 -16.12 35.34
CA THR A 374 -0.14 -15.43 36.46
C THR A 374 0.33 -16.45 37.49
N SER A 375 1.57 -16.33 37.95
CA SER A 375 2.18 -17.29 38.86
C SER A 375 2.98 -16.60 39.94
N VAL A 376 2.82 -17.06 41.18
CA VAL A 376 3.58 -16.64 42.36
C VAL A 376 4.42 -17.83 42.81
N MET A 377 5.73 -17.67 42.81
CA MET A 377 6.68 -18.75 43.07
C MET A 377 7.58 -18.41 44.28
N ARG A 378 7.50 -19.25 45.30
CA ARG A 378 8.27 -19.14 46.57
C ARG A 378 9.51 -20.05 46.56
N PRO A 379 10.42 -19.99 47.55
CA PRO A 379 11.72 -20.68 47.47
C PRO A 379 11.61 -22.21 47.44
N HIS A 380 10.60 -22.77 48.12
CA HIS A 380 10.31 -24.20 48.12
C HIS A 380 9.69 -24.69 46.80
N GLN A 381 9.28 -23.78 45.92
CA GLN A 381 8.77 -24.09 44.59
C GLN A 381 9.86 -23.80 43.56
N ARG A 382 9.76 -24.43 42.38
CA ARG A 382 10.63 -24.07 41.27
C ARG A 382 10.27 -22.67 40.77
N GLN A 383 11.19 -21.72 40.85
CA GLN A 383 11.04 -20.38 40.29
C GLN A 383 11.62 -20.36 38.88
N THR A 384 10.82 -19.91 37.90
CA THR A 384 11.27 -19.79 36.51
C THR A 384 11.05 -18.40 35.94
N VAL A 385 12.03 -17.94 35.16
CA VAL A 385 11.99 -16.68 34.41
C VAL A 385 12.30 -17.00 32.96
N THR A 386 11.36 -16.71 32.06
CA THR A 386 11.51 -16.97 30.60
C THR A 386 11.98 -18.40 30.27
N GLY A 387 11.56 -19.39 31.08
CA GLY A 387 11.91 -20.81 30.91
C GLY A 387 13.19 -21.28 31.61
N VAL A 388 13.93 -20.37 32.25
CA VAL A 388 15.17 -20.66 33.01
C VAL A 388 14.87 -20.71 34.50
N VAL A 389 15.47 -21.66 35.23
CA VAL A 389 15.31 -21.79 36.69
C VAL A 389 16.26 -20.83 37.40
N VAL A 390 15.76 -20.09 38.40
CA VAL A 390 16.48 -18.95 39.02
C VAL A 390 16.77 -19.11 40.52
N ASN A 391 16.28 -20.15 41.17
CA ASN A 391 16.31 -20.27 42.64
C ASN A 391 17.15 -21.41 43.20
N GLU A 392 18.01 -22.03 42.40
CA GLU A 392 18.83 -23.15 42.85
C GLU A 392 20.33 -22.86 42.72
N GLY A 393 21.06 -22.90 43.85
CA GLY A 393 22.52 -23.05 43.86
C GLY A 393 23.32 -21.86 43.35
N GLY A 394 22.83 -20.62 43.50
CA GLY A 394 23.60 -19.41 43.14
C GLY A 394 23.81 -19.17 41.64
N HIS A 395 23.24 -20.01 40.77
CA HIS A 395 23.35 -19.91 39.32
C HIS A 395 21.98 -20.07 38.66
N ILE A 396 21.79 -19.44 37.51
CA ILE A 396 20.66 -19.76 36.62
C ILE A 396 20.93 -21.08 35.90
N ARG A 397 19.87 -21.84 35.58
CA ARG A 397 20.04 -23.16 34.97
C ARG A 397 18.86 -23.60 34.13
N ILE A 398 19.11 -24.55 33.24
CA ILE A 398 18.05 -25.27 32.53
C ILE A 398 17.39 -26.28 33.48
N SER A 399 16.07 -26.47 33.32
CA SER A 399 15.32 -27.37 34.18
C SER A 399 15.79 -28.83 34.00
N ARG A 400 15.81 -29.61 35.09
CA ARG A 400 16.15 -31.05 35.04
C ARG A 400 15.24 -31.83 34.08
N ARG A 401 14.00 -31.36 33.86
CA ARG A 401 13.07 -31.98 32.90
C ARG A 401 13.57 -31.77 31.46
N ASP A 402 13.97 -30.55 31.11
CA ASP A 402 14.41 -30.24 29.76
C ASP A 402 15.77 -30.86 29.46
N VAL A 403 16.69 -30.85 30.43
CA VAL A 403 17.97 -31.59 30.34
C VAL A 403 17.73 -33.08 30.10
N ARG A 404 16.80 -33.72 30.83
CA ARG A 404 16.47 -35.14 30.62
C ARG A 404 15.89 -35.40 29.23
N LYS A 405 14.98 -34.55 28.75
CA LYS A 405 14.43 -34.65 27.39
C LYS A 405 15.51 -34.54 26.33
N PHE A 406 16.44 -33.60 26.52
CA PHE A 406 17.55 -33.42 25.59
C PHE A 406 18.52 -34.62 25.60
N ARG A 407 18.88 -35.15 26.77
CA ARG A 407 19.68 -36.38 26.88
C ARG A 407 19.02 -37.58 26.22
N ALA A 408 17.70 -37.71 26.38
CA ALA A 408 16.93 -38.75 25.70
C ALA A 408 16.95 -38.57 24.18
N PHE A 409 16.84 -37.34 23.69
CA PHE A 409 17.01 -37.01 22.27
C PHE A 409 18.40 -37.42 21.75
N VAL A 410 19.48 -37.04 22.44
CA VAL A 410 20.87 -37.39 22.05
C VAL A 410 21.08 -38.91 22.04
N HIS A 411 20.58 -39.61 23.05
CA HIS A 411 20.67 -41.07 23.12
C HIS A 411 19.90 -41.75 21.97
N ARG A 412 18.74 -41.21 21.59
CA ARG A 412 18.00 -41.74 20.46
C ARG A 412 18.75 -41.50 19.15
N LEU A 413 19.39 -40.35 19.00
CA LEU A 413 20.26 -40.08 17.85
C LEU A 413 21.46 -41.04 17.78
N SER A 414 22.00 -41.53 18.91
CA SER A 414 23.10 -42.51 18.89
C SER A 414 22.67 -43.95 18.57
N VAL A 415 21.37 -44.27 18.70
CA VAL A 415 20.87 -45.65 18.57
C VAL A 415 19.99 -45.85 17.34
N LEU A 416 19.32 -44.80 16.88
CA LEU A 416 18.40 -44.84 15.74
C LEU A 416 19.04 -44.21 14.51
N ASN A 417 18.49 -44.51 13.34
CA ASN A 417 18.83 -43.81 12.10
C ASN A 417 18.42 -42.32 12.19
N ASP A 418 19.32 -41.43 11.79
CA ASP A 418 19.13 -39.98 11.75
C ASP A 418 17.84 -39.56 11.04
N GLU A 419 17.42 -40.26 9.99
CA GLU A 419 16.19 -39.98 9.24
C GLU A 419 14.93 -40.18 10.09
N ILE A 420 14.92 -41.18 10.98
CA ILE A 420 13.81 -41.45 11.90
C ILE A 420 13.70 -40.28 12.88
N VAL A 421 14.83 -39.88 13.46
CA VAL A 421 14.89 -38.77 14.41
C VAL A 421 14.49 -37.47 13.73
N ALA A 422 14.97 -37.23 12.50
CA ALA A 422 14.66 -36.06 11.69
C ALA A 422 13.15 -35.95 11.40
N LYS A 423 12.50 -37.06 11.03
CA LYS A 423 11.07 -37.12 10.75
C LYS A 423 10.22 -36.80 11.97
N GLU A 424 10.61 -37.26 13.15
CA GLU A 424 9.87 -36.99 14.39
C GLU A 424 9.96 -35.54 14.85
N ILE A 425 11.16 -34.95 14.78
CA ILE A 425 11.36 -33.56 15.20
C ILE A 425 11.00 -32.55 14.10
N GLY A 426 10.84 -33.02 12.85
CA GLY A 426 10.58 -32.22 11.66
C GLY A 426 11.72 -31.28 11.29
N LYS A 427 12.95 -31.62 11.67
CA LYS A 427 14.16 -30.77 11.54
C LYS A 427 15.41 -31.64 11.40
N ASN A 428 16.51 -31.06 10.94
CA ASN A 428 17.82 -31.70 11.01
C ASN A 428 18.23 -31.92 12.49
N PRO A 429 18.53 -33.17 12.91
CA PRO A 429 18.87 -33.49 14.30
C PRO A 429 20.13 -32.79 14.82
N TYR A 430 21.20 -32.71 14.02
CA TYR A 430 22.46 -32.07 14.40
C TYR A 430 22.30 -30.56 14.56
N SER A 431 21.57 -29.90 13.65
CA SER A 431 21.25 -28.47 13.80
C SER A 431 20.41 -28.20 15.06
N TYR A 432 19.45 -29.08 15.38
CA TYR A 432 18.69 -28.98 16.61
C TYR A 432 19.57 -29.18 17.85
N MET A 433 20.46 -30.17 17.83
CA MET A 433 21.41 -30.46 18.91
C MET A 433 22.33 -29.26 19.17
N SER A 434 23.01 -28.76 18.14
CA SER A 434 23.93 -27.62 18.22
C SER A 434 23.22 -26.35 18.69
N GLY A 435 22.01 -26.08 18.16
CA GLY A 435 21.21 -24.93 18.59
C GLY A 435 20.79 -25.02 20.07
N TYR A 436 20.38 -26.21 20.54
CA TYR A 436 20.04 -26.41 21.94
C TYR A 436 21.27 -26.31 22.86
N MET A 437 22.41 -26.86 22.44
CA MET A 437 23.68 -26.75 23.18
C MET A 437 24.16 -25.31 23.29
N SER A 438 24.04 -24.52 22.22
CA SER A 438 24.33 -23.08 22.24
C SER A 438 23.44 -22.35 23.24
N PHE A 439 22.15 -22.70 23.30
CA PHE A 439 21.24 -22.17 24.31
C PHE A 439 21.62 -22.59 25.74
N VAL A 440 21.99 -23.85 25.96
CA VAL A 440 22.47 -24.31 27.27
C VAL A 440 23.71 -23.54 27.69
N ARG A 441 24.68 -23.39 26.79
CA ARG A 441 25.95 -22.70 27.06
C ARG A 441 25.72 -21.22 27.39
N MET A 442 24.79 -20.55 26.70
CA MET A 442 24.37 -19.18 27.02
C MET A 442 23.73 -19.07 28.42
N VAL A 443 22.96 -20.07 28.86
CA VAL A 443 22.27 -20.05 30.16
C VAL A 443 23.20 -20.46 31.31
N ASN A 444 23.92 -21.55 31.15
CA ASN A 444 24.80 -22.11 32.17
C ASN A 444 25.93 -22.93 31.49
N PRO A 445 27.14 -22.34 31.35
CA PRO A 445 28.28 -23.00 30.73
C PRO A 445 28.64 -24.34 31.39
N MET A 446 28.60 -24.43 32.73
CA MET A 446 28.92 -25.66 33.45
C MET A 446 27.94 -26.81 33.15
N GLN A 447 26.65 -26.50 32.97
CA GLN A 447 25.66 -27.50 32.54
C GLN A 447 25.90 -27.90 31.08
N ALA A 448 26.32 -26.97 30.22
CA ALA A 448 26.67 -27.27 28.85
C ALA A 448 27.90 -28.19 28.77
N ASP A 449 28.96 -27.93 29.53
CA ASP A 449 30.17 -28.77 29.50
C ASP A 449 29.86 -30.21 29.96
N LYS A 450 29.00 -30.38 30.97
CA LYS A 450 28.52 -31.71 31.38
C LYS A 450 27.70 -32.41 30.30
N LEU A 451 26.91 -31.66 29.53
CA LEU A 451 26.13 -32.22 28.44
C LEU A 451 27.00 -32.52 27.22
N GLN A 452 28.03 -31.71 26.95
CA GLN A 452 29.00 -31.93 25.90
C GLN A 452 29.75 -33.24 26.16
N ALA A 453 30.31 -33.42 27.36
CA ALA A 453 30.96 -34.68 27.75
C ALA A 453 30.06 -35.92 27.60
N TYR A 454 28.74 -35.76 27.80
CA TYR A 454 27.77 -36.83 27.56
C TYR A 454 27.54 -37.10 26.07
N ILE A 455 27.53 -36.07 25.23
CA ILE A 455 27.45 -36.18 23.77
C ILE A 455 28.72 -36.85 23.24
N ASP A 456 29.90 -36.36 23.63
CA ASP A 456 31.19 -36.88 23.16
C ASP A 456 31.35 -38.37 23.47
N LYS A 457 30.83 -38.83 24.62
CA LYS A 457 30.82 -40.24 24.98
C LYS A 457 29.92 -41.11 24.07
N LEU A 458 28.80 -40.56 23.60
CA LEU A 458 27.82 -41.29 22.79
C LEU A 458 28.03 -41.14 21.28
N HIS A 459 28.69 -40.05 20.87
CA HIS A 459 28.95 -39.68 19.49
C HIS A 459 30.38 -39.16 19.36
N PRO A 460 31.41 -40.03 19.42
CA PRO A 460 32.81 -39.59 19.34
C PRO A 460 33.12 -38.82 18.05
N GLN A 461 32.41 -39.17 16.98
CA GLN A 461 32.56 -38.60 15.64
C GLN A 461 32.05 -37.14 15.54
N LEU A 462 31.26 -36.69 16.52
CA LEU A 462 30.77 -35.30 16.63
C LEU A 462 31.63 -34.45 17.56
N ALA A 463 32.60 -35.04 18.26
CA ALA A 463 33.53 -34.30 19.12
C ALA A 463 34.70 -33.67 18.33
N GLU A 464 34.92 -34.12 17.09
CA GLU A 464 36.01 -33.68 16.20
C GLU A 464 35.58 -32.64 15.15
N ALA A 465 34.29 -32.25 15.11
CA ALA A 465 33.72 -31.25 14.20
C ALA A 465 33.25 -30.01 14.96
#